data_AF-A0A9C8FVJ9-F1
#
_entry.id   AF-A0A9C8FVJ9-F1
#
_cell.length_a   1.000
_cell.length_b   1.000
_cell.length_c   1.000
_cell.angle_alpha   90.00
_cell.angle_beta   90.00
_cell.angle_gamma   90.00
#
_symmetry.space_group_name_H-M   'P 1'
#
loop_
_entity.id
_entity.type
_entity.pdbx_description
1 polymer ?
#
loop_
_entity_poly.entity_id
_entity_poly.type
_entity_poly.pdbx_seq_one_letter_code
_entity_poly.pdbx_strand_id
1 'polypeptide(L)'
;MTIGEMDRKGLKEVLRELLPEVLGEYRDRREIDLVERVVRVEEGLRNLHELMQQQLKFMEQRFEQVNRRFEQVDKRFEQVDKRFEQVDKRFEQVDKRFEDMQRNMDRRFSMLQWFMGLGFSGIAVLMGLLKYL
;
A
#
# COMPACT_ATOMS: atom_id res chain seq x y z
N MET A 1 -19.99 80.82 27.82
CA MET A 1 -21.46 80.71 27.62
C MET A 1 -21.95 79.53 28.44
N THR A 2 -22.86 79.79 29.36
CA THR A 2 -23.48 78.82 30.28
C THR A 2 -24.50 77.95 29.53
N ILE A 3 -24.52 76.65 29.81
CA ILE A 3 -25.27 75.58 29.12
C ILE A 3 -26.79 75.63 29.44
N GLY A 4 -27.36 76.83 29.63
CA GLY A 4 -28.73 77.03 30.14
C GLY A 4 -29.79 77.48 29.13
N GLU A 5 -29.45 77.79 27.86
CA GLU A 5 -30.36 78.51 26.94
C GLU A 5 -30.52 77.88 25.54
N MET A 6 -30.17 76.60 25.33
CA MET A 6 -30.29 75.99 23.99
C MET A 6 -31.72 75.46 23.73
N ASP A 7 -32.54 76.26 23.03
CA ASP A 7 -33.86 75.86 22.50
C ASP A 7 -33.74 74.66 21.51
N ARG A 8 -34.82 73.88 21.37
CA ARG A 8 -34.97 72.72 20.46
C ARG A 8 -34.53 73.02 19.03
N LYS A 9 -34.69 74.27 18.58
CA LYS A 9 -34.26 74.76 17.27
C LYS A 9 -32.73 74.85 17.19
N GLY A 10 -32.09 75.49 18.16
CA GLY A 10 -30.63 75.57 18.26
C GLY A 10 -29.98 74.19 18.41
N LEU A 11 -30.64 73.26 19.12
CA LEU A 11 -30.17 71.88 19.24
C LEU A 11 -30.21 71.11 17.92
N LYS A 12 -31.19 71.37 17.04
CA LYS A 12 -31.25 70.79 15.70
C LYS A 12 -30.19 71.37 14.76
N GLU A 13 -29.88 72.67 14.89
CA GLU A 13 -28.83 73.33 14.11
C GLU A 13 -27.46 72.73 14.44
N VAL A 14 -27.13 72.65 15.74
CA VAL A 14 -25.88 72.06 16.23
C VAL A 14 -25.76 70.59 15.82
N LEU A 15 -26.85 69.82 15.90
CA LEU A 15 -26.85 68.44 15.41
C LEU A 15 -26.61 68.36 13.91
N ARG A 16 -27.19 69.25 13.10
CA ARG A 16 -26.99 69.26 11.63
C ARG A 16 -25.56 69.61 11.24
N GLU A 17 -24.91 70.45 12.01
CA GLU A 17 -23.54 70.90 11.77
C GLU A 17 -22.51 69.84 12.20
N LEU A 18 -22.75 69.18 13.34
CA LEU A 18 -21.84 68.16 13.88
C LEU A 18 -22.10 66.73 13.37
N LEU A 19 -23.31 66.40 12.91
CA LEU A 19 -23.66 65.06 12.41
C LEU A 19 -22.74 64.57 11.28
N PRO A 20 -22.46 65.36 10.23
CA PRO A 20 -21.64 64.90 9.12
C PRO A 20 -20.21 64.57 9.55
N GLU A 21 -19.64 65.37 10.46
CA GLU A 21 -18.28 65.22 10.96
C GLU A 21 -18.17 63.99 11.87
N VAL A 22 -19.09 63.86 12.84
CA VAL A 22 -19.14 62.72 13.76
C VAL A 22 -19.44 61.42 13.00
N LEU A 23 -20.41 61.42 12.08
CA LEU A 23 -20.70 60.23 11.25
C LEU A 23 -19.55 59.88 10.31
N GLY A 24 -18.86 60.88 9.76
CA GLY A 24 -17.64 60.69 8.97
C GLY A 24 -16.55 60.00 9.79
N GLU A 25 -16.30 60.47 11.02
CA GLU A 25 -15.29 59.90 11.92
C GLU A 25 -15.63 58.46 12.35
N TYR A 26 -16.91 58.17 12.63
CA TYR A 26 -17.37 56.81 12.92
C TYR A 26 -17.40 55.90 11.69
N ARG A 27 -17.57 56.43 10.48
CA ARG A 27 -17.50 55.69 9.22
C ARG A 27 -16.05 55.32 8.92
N ASP A 28 -15.16 56.31 8.95
CA ASP A 28 -13.75 56.13 8.64
C ASP A 28 -13.09 55.21 9.67
N ARG A 29 -13.40 55.33 10.97
CA ARG A 29 -12.93 54.36 11.98
C ARG A 29 -13.40 52.93 11.72
N ARG A 30 -14.63 52.73 11.26
CA ARG A 30 -15.16 51.40 10.93
C ARG A 30 -14.54 50.83 9.67
N GLU A 31 -14.34 51.65 8.64
CA GLU A 31 -13.66 51.24 7.42
C GLU A 31 -12.21 50.83 7.70
N ILE A 32 -11.49 51.58 8.55
CA ILE A 32 -10.13 51.24 8.97
C ILE A 32 -10.07 49.88 9.71
N ASP A 33 -10.97 49.63 10.68
CA ASP A 33 -11.04 48.33 11.39
C ASP A 33 -11.36 47.17 10.44
N LEU A 34 -12.30 47.36 9.52
CA LEU A 34 -12.67 46.33 8.55
C LEU A 34 -11.50 46.01 7.60
N VAL A 35 -10.77 47.02 7.12
CA VAL A 35 -9.59 46.81 6.28
C VAL A 35 -8.51 46.04 7.03
N GLU A 36 -8.23 46.40 8.30
CA GLU A 36 -7.25 45.67 9.11
C GLU A 36 -7.65 44.21 9.34
N ARG A 37 -8.95 43.94 9.56
CA ARG A 37 -9.48 42.58 9.71
C ARG A 37 -9.40 41.80 8.39
N VAL A 38 -9.70 42.43 7.25
CA VAL A 38 -9.59 41.80 5.93
C VAL A 38 -8.13 41.44 5.63
N VAL A 39 -7.19 42.35 5.88
CA VAL A 39 -5.75 42.07 5.70
C VAL A 39 -5.30 40.88 6.55
N ARG A 40 -5.69 40.82 7.83
CA ARG A 40 -5.38 39.68 8.70
C ARG A 40 -5.99 38.36 8.20
N VAL A 41 -7.21 38.38 7.67
CA VAL A 41 -7.84 37.19 7.08
C VAL A 41 -7.13 36.78 5.80
N GLU A 42 -6.79 37.72 4.92
CA GLU A 42 -6.04 37.44 3.69
C GLU A 42 -4.66 36.84 3.97
N GLU A 43 -3.94 37.36 4.96
CA GLU A 43 -2.68 36.78 5.43
C GLU A 43 -2.89 35.36 5.98
N GLY A 44 -3.93 35.16 6.80
CA GLY A 44 -4.29 33.83 7.31
C GLY A 44 -4.59 32.83 6.19
N LEU A 45 -5.30 33.25 5.15
CA LEU A 45 -5.60 32.43 3.97
C LEU A 45 -4.36 32.13 3.13
N ARG A 46 -3.45 33.10 2.96
CA ARG A 46 -2.16 32.87 2.28
C ARG A 46 -1.31 31.85 3.03
N ASN A 47 -1.17 32.00 4.34
CA ASN A 47 -0.42 31.07 5.18
C ASN A 47 -1.02 29.65 5.13
N LEU A 48 -2.36 29.55 5.16
CA LEU A 48 -3.04 28.27 5.01
C LEU A 48 -2.79 27.66 3.62
N HIS A 49 -2.85 28.46 2.55
CA HIS A 49 -2.56 28.00 1.20
C HIS A 49 -1.13 27.46 1.08
N GLU A 50 -0.15 28.18 1.62
CA GLU A 50 1.25 27.75 1.62
C GLU A 50 1.46 26.45 2.40
N LEU A 51 0.84 26.33 3.59
CA LEU A 51 0.89 25.10 4.37
C LEU A 51 0.26 23.92 3.61
N MET A 52 -0.89 24.13 2.96
CA MET A 52 -1.53 23.10 2.15
C MET A 52 -0.64 22.66 0.98
N GLN A 53 -0.01 23.60 0.28
CA GLN A 53 0.93 23.28 -0.81
C GLN A 53 2.14 22.48 -0.31
N GLN A 54 2.69 22.84 0.85
CA GLN A 54 3.79 22.09 1.46
C GLN A 54 3.37 20.68 1.84
N GLN A 55 2.19 20.53 2.46
CA GLN A 55 1.64 19.22 2.83
C GLN A 55 1.38 18.35 1.60
N LEU A 56 0.84 18.93 0.51
CA LEU A 56 0.63 18.21 -0.76
C LEU A 56 1.94 17.71 -1.35
N LYS A 57 2.98 18.55 -1.40
CA LYS A 57 4.31 18.15 -1.86
C LYS A 57 4.92 17.05 -1.01
N PHE A 58 4.78 17.15 0.31
CA PHE A 58 5.27 16.12 1.22
C PHE A 58 4.53 14.80 1.02
N MET A 59 3.20 14.83 0.83
CA MET A 59 2.41 13.65 0.51
C MET A 59 2.85 13.02 -0.81
N GLU A 60 3.05 13.81 -1.86
CA GLU A 60 3.53 13.33 -3.16
C GLU A 60 4.87 12.60 -3.04
N GLN A 61 5.84 13.18 -2.32
CA GLN A 61 7.12 12.53 -2.05
C GLN A 61 6.98 11.20 -1.30
N ARG A 62 6.05 11.14 -0.33
CA ARG A 62 5.75 9.89 0.40
C ARG A 62 5.09 8.86 -0.51
N PHE A 63 4.18 9.26 -1.38
CA PHE A 63 3.55 8.37 -2.35
C PHE A 63 4.57 7.81 -3.33
N GLU A 64 5.49 8.62 -3.84
CA GLU A 64 6.59 8.11 -4.66
C GLU A 64 7.46 7.10 -3.91
N GLN A 65 7.78 7.37 -2.65
CA GLN A 65 8.55 6.43 -1.82
C GLN A 65 7.80 5.10 -1.65
N VAL A 66 6.49 5.17 -1.44
CA VAL A 66 5.63 3.97 -1.35
C VAL A 66 5.64 3.21 -2.68
N ASN A 67 5.48 3.89 -3.82
CA ASN A 67 5.55 3.26 -5.15
C ASN A 67 6.88 2.55 -5.37
N ARG A 68 8.00 3.19 -5.04
CA ARG A 68 9.34 2.56 -5.13
C ARG A 68 9.47 1.31 -4.26
N ARG A 69 8.81 1.27 -3.10
CA ARG A 69 8.78 0.08 -2.23
C ARG A 69 7.93 -1.03 -2.84
N PHE A 70 6.79 -0.70 -3.45
CA PHE A 70 5.97 -1.68 -4.17
C PHE A 70 6.72 -2.29 -5.36
N GLU A 71 7.41 -1.50 -6.16
CA GLU A 71 8.26 -2.03 -7.25
C GLU A 71 9.35 -3.00 -6.74
N GLN A 72 9.92 -2.73 -5.56
CA GLN A 72 10.88 -3.66 -4.94
C GLN A 72 10.21 -4.95 -4.45
N VAL A 73 8.98 -4.87 -3.95
CA VAL A 73 8.18 -6.03 -3.56
C VAL A 73 7.87 -6.89 -4.78
N ASP A 74 7.43 -6.28 -5.89
CA ASP A 74 7.14 -6.98 -7.14
C ASP A 74 8.36 -7.75 -7.66
N LYS A 75 9.54 -7.10 -7.69
CA LYS A 75 10.80 -7.76 -8.07
C LYS A 75 11.16 -8.94 -7.17
N ARG A 76 10.83 -8.88 -5.87
CA ARG A 76 11.05 -10.00 -4.95
C ARG A 76 10.08 -11.14 -5.22
N PHE A 77 8.83 -10.84 -5.56
CA PHE A 77 7.86 -11.86 -5.95
C PHE A 77 8.26 -12.57 -7.24
N GLU A 78 8.73 -11.84 -8.26
CA GLU A 78 9.28 -12.47 -9.48
C GLU A 78 10.45 -13.42 -9.19
N GLN A 79 11.31 -13.08 -8.22
CA GLN A 79 12.40 -13.96 -7.78
C GLN A 79 11.88 -15.20 -7.05
N VAL A 80 10.82 -15.06 -6.25
CA VAL A 80 10.15 -16.18 -5.58
C VAL A 80 9.55 -17.12 -6.61
N ASP A 81 8.85 -16.60 -7.61
CA ASP A 81 8.26 -17.40 -8.70
C ASP A 81 9.32 -18.22 -9.44
N LYS A 82 10.44 -17.59 -9.82
CA LYS A 82 11.57 -18.30 -10.45
C LYS A 82 12.16 -19.40 -9.57
N ARG A 83 12.16 -19.22 -8.24
CA ARG A 83 12.62 -20.26 -7.31
C ARG A 83 11.63 -21.41 -7.23
N PHE A 84 10.32 -21.13 -7.26
CA PHE A 84 9.30 -22.17 -7.31
C PHE A 84 9.38 -22.98 -8.61
N GLU A 85 9.55 -22.35 -9.77
CA GLU A 85 9.77 -23.07 -11.03
C GLU A 85 10.99 -24.01 -10.98
N GLN A 86 12.07 -23.59 -10.31
CA GLN A 86 13.25 -24.44 -10.11
C GLN A 86 12.97 -25.61 -9.17
N VAL A 87 12.17 -25.39 -8.13
CA VAL A 87 11.73 -26.44 -7.20
C VAL A 87 10.88 -27.46 -7.94
N ASP A 88 9.93 -27.04 -8.77
CA ASP A 88 9.07 -27.92 -9.56
C ASP A 88 9.91 -28.79 -10.51
N LYS A 89 10.87 -28.20 -11.23
CA LYS A 89 11.80 -28.97 -12.09
C LYS A 89 12.62 -29.99 -11.31
N ARG A 90 13.00 -29.70 -10.06
CA ARG A 90 13.72 -30.66 -9.21
C ARG A 90 12.80 -31.79 -8.77
N PHE A 91 11.54 -31.51 -8.46
CA PHE A 91 10.56 -32.54 -8.13
C PHE A 91 10.29 -33.46 -9.32
N GLU A 92 10.10 -32.92 -10.53
CA GLU A 92 9.96 -33.74 -11.75
C GLU A 92 11.16 -34.67 -11.97
N GLN A 93 12.39 -34.20 -11.69
CA GLN A 93 13.59 -35.04 -11.78
C GLN A 93 13.61 -36.14 -10.71
N VAL A 94 13.15 -35.83 -9.49
CA VAL A 94 13.03 -36.81 -8.41
C VAL A 94 12.01 -37.88 -8.79
N ASP A 95 10.84 -37.49 -9.31
CA ASP A 95 9.80 -38.42 -9.75
C ASP A 95 10.32 -39.37 -10.84
N LYS A 96 11.03 -38.85 -11.85
CA LYS A 96 11.68 -39.68 -12.88
C LYS A 96 12.67 -40.69 -12.29
N ARG A 97 13.48 -40.27 -11.32
CA ARG A 97 14.43 -41.18 -10.65
C ARG A 97 13.73 -42.26 -9.84
N PHE A 98 12.60 -41.94 -9.21
CA PHE A 98 11.78 -42.92 -8.50
C PHE A 98 11.14 -43.91 -9.46
N GLU A 99 10.58 -43.46 -10.59
CA GLU A 99 10.05 -44.35 -11.63
C GLU A 99 11.14 -45.30 -12.17
N ASP A 100 12.33 -44.78 -12.47
CA ASP A 100 13.44 -45.60 -12.95
C ASP A 100 13.89 -46.62 -11.90
N MET A 101 13.93 -46.24 -10.63
CA MET A 101 14.24 -47.13 -9.53
C MET A 101 13.20 -48.24 -9.41
N GLN A 102 11.90 -47.91 -9.49
CA GLN A 102 10.81 -48.87 -9.45
C GLN A 102 10.91 -49.87 -10.61
N ARG A 103 11.10 -49.39 -11.84
CA ARG A 103 11.30 -50.26 -13.02
C ARG A 103 12.52 -51.17 -12.88
N ASN A 104 13.61 -50.67 -12.30
CA ASN A 104 14.80 -51.48 -12.04
C ASN A 104 14.55 -52.56 -10.98
N MET A 105 13.81 -52.24 -9.92
CA MET A 105 13.41 -53.21 -8.91
C MET A 105 12.48 -54.28 -9.48
N ASP A 106 11.47 -53.88 -10.26
CA ASP A 106 10.53 -54.81 -10.90
C ASP A 106 11.25 -55.79 -11.83
N ARG A 107 12.19 -55.30 -12.64
CA ARG A 107 13.02 -56.16 -13.50
C ARG A 107 13.86 -57.16 -12.71
N ARG A 108 14.51 -56.72 -11.63
CA ARG A 108 15.31 -57.59 -10.76
C ARG A 108 14.44 -58.63 -10.07
N PHE A 109 13.27 -58.23 -9.59
CA PHE A 109 12.34 -59.12 -8.93
C PHE A 109 11.79 -60.18 -9.89
N SER A 110 11.37 -59.78 -11.08
CA SER A 110 10.93 -60.69 -12.15
C SER A 110 12.02 -61.71 -12.51
N MET A 111 13.26 -61.24 -12.66
CA MET A 111 14.41 -62.11 -12.93
C MET A 111 14.64 -63.12 -11.79
N LEU A 112 14.59 -62.69 -10.53
CA LEU A 112 14.71 -63.58 -9.37
C LEU A 112 13.59 -64.63 -9.33
N GLN A 113 12.34 -64.23 -9.61
CA GLN A 113 11.21 -65.15 -9.67
C GLN A 113 11.41 -66.23 -10.74
N TRP A 114 11.93 -65.85 -11.91
CA TRP A 114 12.21 -66.79 -13.00
C TRP A 114 13.29 -67.81 -12.61
N PHE A 115 14.40 -67.36 -12.02
CA PHE A 115 15.46 -68.26 -11.54
C PHE A 115 14.98 -69.19 -10.41
N MET A 116 14.19 -68.68 -9.47
CA MET A 116 13.59 -69.52 -8.43
C MET A 116 12.67 -70.58 -9.03
N GLY A 117 11.80 -70.21 -9.97
CA GLY A 117 10.92 -71.14 -10.67
C GLY A 117 11.67 -72.27 -11.39
N LEU A 118 12.75 -71.92 -12.10
CA LEU A 118 13.64 -72.90 -12.72
C LEU A 118 14.30 -73.81 -11.68
N GLY A 119 14.86 -73.25 -10.60
CA GLY A 119 15.48 -74.01 -9.52
C GLY A 119 14.51 -75.01 -8.88
N PHE A 120 13.30 -74.57 -8.53
CA PHE A 120 12.26 -75.45 -7.98
C PHE A 120 11.85 -76.55 -8.95
N SER A 121 11.71 -76.25 -10.25
CA SER A 121 11.39 -77.27 -11.26
C SER A 121 12.49 -78.32 -11.39
N GLY A 122 13.77 -77.92 -11.36
CA GLY A 122 14.91 -78.83 -11.43
C GLY A 122 14.97 -79.77 -10.22
N ILE A 123 14.75 -79.23 -9.01
CA ILE A 123 14.68 -80.02 -7.77
C ILE A 123 13.51 -81.02 -7.82
N ALA A 124 12.35 -80.60 -8.32
CA ALA A 124 11.19 -81.48 -8.46
C ALA A 124 11.45 -82.65 -9.42
N VAL A 125 12.09 -82.39 -10.57
CA VAL A 125 12.47 -83.44 -11.53
C VAL A 125 13.48 -84.41 -10.91
N LEU A 126 14.51 -83.91 -10.21
CA LEU A 126 15.50 -84.74 -9.54
C LEU A 126 14.89 -85.64 -8.47
N MET A 127 14.00 -85.10 -7.62
CA MET A 127 13.27 -85.89 -6.63
C MET A 127 12.39 -86.97 -7.28
N GLY A 128 11.77 -86.66 -8.42
CA GLY A 128 11.02 -87.63 -9.22
C GLY A 128 11.90 -88.77 -9.71
N LEU A 129 13.07 -88.47 -10.29
CA LEU A 129 13.99 -89.47 -10.81
C LEU A 129 14.59 -90.36 -9.71
N LEU A 130 14.96 -89.78 -8.56
CA LEU A 130 15.46 -90.52 -7.39
C LEU A 130 14.44 -91.54 -6.85
N LYS A 131 13.14 -91.34 -7.10
CA LYS A 131 12.10 -92.29 -6.69
C LYS A 131 12.04 -93.54 -7.57
N TYR A 132 12.59 -93.48 -8.78
CA TYR A 132 12.61 -94.58 -9.75
C TYR A 132 13.97 -95.27 -9.87
N LEU A 133 14.99 -94.79 -9.14
CA LEU A 133 16.31 -95.41 -9.02
C LEU A 133 16.35 -96.32 -7.78
#